data_AF-X1QRY8-F1
#
_entry.id   AF-X1QRY8-F1
#
_cell.length_a   1.000
_cell.length_b   1.000
_cell.length_c   1.000
_cell.angle_alpha   90.00
_cell.angle_beta   90.00
_cell.angle_gamma   90.00
#
_symmetry.space_group_name_H-M   'P 1'
#
loop_
_entity.id
_entity.type
_entity.pdbx_description
1 polymer ?
#
loop_
_entity_poly.entity_id
_entity_poly.type
_entity_poly.pdbx_seq_one_letter_code
_entity_poly.pdbx_strand_id
1 'polypeptide(L)' 'MGKYEDIDTKLNKYLRLATFPVAVKLLENSEELNSVKYLKKTEKEIALCQIFSYARYYGWTMGCVKEDNLCPLAEISLGF' A
#
# COMPACT_ATOMS: atom_id res chain seq x y z
N MET A 1 11.82 17.98 -4.48
CA MET A 1 11.49 16.77 -5.24
C MET A 1 11.42 15.59 -4.30
N GLY A 2 10.41 14.74 -4.43
CA GLY A 2 10.23 13.54 -3.60
C GLY A 2 11.27 12.47 -3.95
N LYS A 3 11.64 11.62 -2.98
CA LYS A 3 12.64 10.55 -3.15
C LYS A 3 12.40 9.62 -4.36
N TYR A 4 11.14 9.46 -4.77
CA TYR A 4 10.72 8.54 -5.83
C TYR A 4 10.14 9.24 -7.08
N GLU A 5 10.35 10.54 -7.23
CA GLU A 5 9.74 11.32 -8.31
C GLU A 5 10.30 10.96 -9.71
N ASP A 6 11.60 10.70 -9.81
CA ASP A 6 12.25 10.29 -11.07
C ASP A 6 11.74 8.91 -11.53
N ILE A 7 11.61 7.94 -10.61
CA ILE A 7 11.14 6.60 -10.97
C ILE A 7 9.66 6.60 -11.34
N ASP A 8 8.82 7.36 -10.64
CA ASP A 8 7.41 7.53 -10.99
C ASP A 8 7.27 8.15 -12.39
N THR A 9 8.06 9.20 -12.69
CA THR A 9 8.08 9.83 -14.01
C THR A 9 8.47 8.83 -15.11
N LYS A 10 9.50 8.01 -14.87
CA LYS A 10 9.96 7.00 -15.83
C LYS A 10 8.92 5.90 -16.05
N LEU A 11 8.28 5.40 -14.98
CA LEU A 11 7.24 4.38 -15.09
C LEU A 11 6.06 4.88 -15.93
N ASN A 12 5.56 6.08 -15.64
CA ASN A 12 4.44 6.66 -16.39
C ASN A 12 4.82 7.05 -17.83
N LYS A 13 6.10 7.38 -18.09
CA LYS A 13 6.57 7.71 -19.45
C LYS A 13 6.71 6.49 -20.36
N TYR A 14 7.24 5.37 -19.82
CA TYR A 14 7.62 4.22 -20.66
C TYR A 14 6.61 3.07 -20.62
N LEU A 15 5.71 3.02 -19.64
CA LEU A 15 4.73 1.94 -19.48
C LEU A 15 3.30 2.46 -19.66
N ARG A 16 2.44 1.64 -20.28
CA ARG A 16 1.00 1.87 -20.34
C ARG A 16 0.31 1.17 -19.17
N LEU A 17 0.48 1.73 -17.97
CA LEU A 17 -0.10 1.16 -16.75
C LEU A 17 -1.62 1.32 -16.73
N ALA A 18 -2.32 0.31 -16.25
CA ALA A 18 -3.78 0.38 -16.05
C ALA A 18 -4.19 1.32 -14.91
N THR A 19 -3.27 1.58 -13.97
CA THR A 19 -3.44 2.46 -12.80
C THR A 19 -2.12 3.15 -12.47
N PHE A 20 -2.12 4.15 -11.59
CA PHE A 20 -0.86 4.73 -11.11
C PHE A 20 -0.02 3.73 -10.29
N PRO A 21 1.32 3.88 -10.27
CA PRO A 21 2.20 3.09 -9.41
C PRO A 21 1.91 3.31 -7.93
N VAL A 22 2.02 2.25 -7.11
CA VAL A 22 1.87 2.34 -5.66
C VAL A 22 3.19 2.01 -4.98
N ALA A 23 3.57 2.83 -4.00
CA ALA A 23 4.71 2.54 -3.13
C ALA A 23 4.23 1.76 -1.89
N VAL A 24 5.03 0.77 -1.48
CA VAL A 24 4.80 0.00 -0.25
C VAL A 24 5.96 0.27 0.70
N LYS A 25 5.65 0.60 1.96
CA LYS A 25 6.62 0.73 3.05
C LYS A 25 6.24 -0.27 4.13
N LEU A 26 7.14 -1.21 4.42
CA LEU A 26 7.03 -2.05 5.61
C LEU A 26 7.52 -1.24 6.82
N LEU A 27 6.80 -1.36 7.93
CA LEU A 27 7.08 -0.66 9.18
C LEU A 27 7.48 -1.69 10.23
N GLU A 28 8.43 -1.33 11.10
CA GLU A 28 8.85 -2.21 12.20
C GLU A 28 7.86 -2.15 13.36
N ASN A 29 7.20 -1.00 13.55
CA ASN A 29 6.19 -0.79 14.57
C ASN A 29 4.87 -0.34 13.94
N SER A 30 3.78 -1.03 14.26
CA SER A 30 2.42 -0.70 13.79
C SER A 30 1.96 0.68 14.27
N GLU A 31 2.42 1.16 15.42
CA GLU A 31 2.10 2.49 15.96
C GLU A 31 2.59 3.63 15.05
N GLU A 32 3.58 3.39 14.18
CA GLU A 32 4.02 4.39 13.20
C GLU A 32 2.89 4.78 12.22
N LEU A 33 1.90 3.92 12.02
CA LEU A 33 0.73 4.20 11.18
C LEU A 33 -0.06 5.41 11.70
N ASN A 34 -0.08 5.64 13.01
CA ASN A 34 -0.79 6.78 13.61
C ASN A 34 -0.23 8.14 13.20
N SER A 35 1.03 8.17 12.73
CA SER A 35 1.67 9.39 12.21
C SER A 35 1.33 9.69 10.74
N VAL A 36 0.73 8.73 10.02
CA VAL A 36 0.49 8.86 8.58
C VAL A 36 -0.77 9.67 8.32
N LYS A 37 -0.59 10.84 7.71
CA LYS A 37 -1.70 11.75 7.40
C LYS A 37 -2.67 11.13 6.40
N TYR A 38 -3.96 11.24 6.69
CA TYR A 38 -5.07 10.71 5.86
C TYR A 38 -5.02 9.19 5.62
N LEU A 39 -4.39 8.45 6.52
CA LEU A 39 -4.39 6.99 6.48
C LEU A 39 -5.81 6.45 6.54
N LYS A 40 -6.11 5.47 5.69
CA LYS A 40 -7.33 4.68 5.74
C LYS A 40 -7.02 3.25 6.16
N LYS A 41 -7.87 2.70 7.03
CA LYS A 41 -7.89 1.30 7.42
C LYS A 41 -9.23 0.69 7.00
N THR A 42 -9.25 -0.63 6.82
CA THR A 42 -10.48 -1.37 6.53
C THR A 42 -11.18 -1.69 7.84
N GLU A 43 -12.52 -1.65 7.83
CA GLU A 43 -13.32 -2.02 9.02
C GLU A 43 -13.42 -3.54 9.22
N LYS A 44 -13.12 -4.29 8.16
CA LYS A 44 -13.14 -5.76 8.13
C LYS A 44 -11.80 -6.26 7.65
N GLU A 45 -11.48 -7.49 8.07
CA GLU A 45 -10.38 -8.25 7.50
C GLU A 45 -10.64 -8.46 6.00
N ILE A 46 -9.67 -8.10 5.17
CA ILE A 46 -9.74 -8.32 3.72
C ILE A 46 -8.40 -8.83 3.20
N ALA A 47 -8.36 -9.34 1.98
CA ALA A 47 -7.08 -9.78 1.42
C ALA A 47 -6.21 -8.56 1.09
N LEU A 48 -4.90 -8.64 1.36
CA LEU A 48 -3.97 -7.54 1.09
C LEU A 48 -4.00 -7.03 -0.37
N CYS A 49 -4.26 -7.90 -1.34
CA CYS A 49 -4.40 -7.49 -2.75
C CYS A 49 -5.60 -6.54 -2.98
N GLN A 50 -6.65 -6.62 -2.16
CA GLN A 50 -7.77 -5.67 -2.18
C GLN A 50 -7.36 -4.33 -1.58
N ILE A 51 -6.53 -4.33 -0.54
CA ILE A 51 -5.95 -3.10 0.03
C ILE A 51 -5.09 -2.37 -1.03
N PHE A 52 -4.23 -3.10 -1.75
CA PHE A 52 -3.48 -2.53 -2.88
C PHE A 52 -4.40 -2.02 -3.99
N SER A 53 -5.55 -2.66 -4.21
CA SER A 53 -6.55 -2.22 -5.18
C SER A 53 -7.15 -0.87 -4.77
N TYR A 54 -7.51 -0.67 -3.50
CA TYR A 54 -7.95 0.64 -3.01
C TYR A 54 -6.87 1.71 -3.16
N ALA A 55 -5.63 1.37 -2.81
CA ALA A 55 -4.51 2.28 -2.97
C ALA A 55 -4.34 2.74 -4.43
N ARG A 56 -4.34 1.80 -5.40
CA ARG A 56 -4.07 2.09 -6.83
C ARG A 56 -5.26 2.62 -7.64
N TYR A 57 -6.50 2.38 -7.22
CA TYR A 57 -7.69 2.84 -7.95
C TYR A 57 -8.28 4.13 -7.36
N TYR A 58 -8.17 4.34 -6.03
CA TYR A 58 -8.81 5.48 -5.37
C TYR A 58 -7.82 6.57 -4.90
N GLY A 59 -6.51 6.35 -5.03
CA GLY A 59 -5.52 7.33 -4.56
C GLY A 59 -5.42 7.38 -3.05
N TRP A 60 -5.82 6.33 -2.36
CA TRP A 60 -5.86 6.30 -0.90
C TRP A 60 -4.53 5.84 -0.31
N THR A 61 -4.10 6.52 0.74
CA THR A 61 -3.04 6.02 1.61
C THR A 61 -3.63 4.95 2.53
N MET A 62 -3.34 3.69 2.25
CA MET A 62 -3.86 2.56 3.01
C MET A 62 -2.86 2.10 4.08
N GLY A 63 -3.36 1.76 5.26
CA GLY A 63 -2.63 1.08 6.32
C GLY A 63 -3.16 -0.33 6.54
N CYS A 64 -2.27 -1.25 6.89
CA CYS A 64 -2.59 -2.64 7.17
C CYS A 64 -1.66 -3.13 8.28
N VAL A 65 -2.24 -3.76 9.31
CA VAL A 65 -1.52 -4.62 10.28
C VAL A 65 -1.93 -6.07 10.04
N LYS A 66 -1.32 -7.01 10.77
CA LYS A 66 -1.58 -8.45 10.65
C LYS A 66 -3.07 -8.76 10.77
N GLU A 67 -3.71 -8.14 11.75
CA GLU A 67 -5.12 -8.35 12.10
C GLU A 67 -6.08 -7.81 11.03
N ASP A 68 -5.63 -6.98 10.09
CA ASP A 68 -6.48 -6.48 9.00
C ASP A 68 -6.50 -7.42 7.78
N ASN A 69 -5.60 -8.40 7.72
CA ASN A 69 -5.40 -9.27 6.55
C ASN A 69 -5.88 -10.70 6.79
N LEU A 70 -6.74 -11.21 5.91
CA LEU A 70 -7.20 -12.61 5.92
C LEU A 70 -6.41 -13.55 5.00
N CYS A 71 -5.48 -13.02 4.21
CA CYS A 71 -4.80 -13.80 3.17
C CYS A 71 -3.49 -14.43 3.69
N PRO A 72 -3.39 -15.77 3.79
CA PRO A 72 -2.20 -16.43 4.33
C PRO A 72 -0.95 -16.22 3.45
N LEU A 73 -1.13 -16.02 2.14
CA LEU A 73 0.00 -15.72 1.25
C LEU A 73 0.64 -14.36 1.57
N ALA A 74 -0.15 -13.39 2.01
CA ALA A 74 0.37 -12.09 2.41
C ALA A 74 1.18 -12.19 3.71
N GLU A 75 0.73 -13.01 4.67
CA GLU A 75 1.47 -13.30 5.91
C GLU A 75 2.85 -13.88 5.62
N ILE A 76 2.90 -14.92 4.78
CA ILE A 76 4.16 -15.58 4.41
C ILE A 76 5.08 -14.63 3.63
N SER A 77 4.53 -13.84 2.72
CA SER A 77 5.34 -13.02 1.80
C SER A 77 5.88 -11.73 2.43
N LEU A 78 5.12 -11.12 3.35
CA LEU A 78 5.47 -9.83 3.94
C LEU A 78 5.92 -9.91 5.41
N GLY A 79 5.80 -11.07 6.05
CA GLY A 79 6.33 -11.30 7.40
C GLY A 79 5.48 -10.66 8.50
N PHE A 80 4.16 -10.79 8.40
CA PHE A 80 3.22 -10.40 9.46
C PHE A 80 3.30 -11.32 10.69
#